data_AF-A0A1E3NIC6-F1
#
_entry.id   AF-A0A1E3NIC6-F1
#
_cell.length_a   1.000
_cell.length_b   1.000
_cell.length_c   1.000
_cell.angle_alpha   90.00
_cell.angle_beta   90.00
_cell.angle_gamma   90.00
#
_symmetry.space_group_name_H-M   'P 1'
#
loop_
_entity.id
_entity.type
_entity.pdbx_description
1 polymer ?
#
loop_
_entity_poly.entity_id
_entity_poly.type
_entity_poly.pdbx_seq_one_letter_code
_entity_poly.pdbx_strand_id
1 'polypeptide(L)'
;MSAECYSDTKEVTEKKQVSTDDKTRKIQNKGQQSKKMKERVNKNKPLKVPRTVPKKDHCQRVTYLYKVGSLMLSKQLEKYGSETASKSVDTLSRKYFNHMDLVSKKAVLKLHPDMKRTLCKQCSRLLVEGVTCSTRVVNKSKKRLPHCDVLELTCTCGTAKRFPVGMDPEYTLFSEKDTVLYEMEDRAR
;
A
#
# COMPACT_ATOMS: atom_id res chain seq x y z
N MET A 1 -52.73 -3.93 3.40
CA MET A 1 -53.48 -4.59 4.49
C MET A 1 -52.43 -4.97 5.54
N SER A 2 -51.84 -4.02 6.24
CA SER A 2 -52.42 -3.16 7.28
C SER A 2 -52.93 -3.99 8.46
N ALA A 3 -52.20 -3.98 9.56
CA ALA A 3 -52.76 -3.89 10.91
C ALA A 3 -51.61 -3.67 11.92
N GLU A 4 -51.69 -2.52 12.58
CA GLU A 4 -50.91 -2.09 13.72
C GLU A 4 -51.46 -2.71 15.03
N CYS A 5 -50.87 -2.28 16.14
CA CYS A 5 -51.39 -2.28 17.52
C CYS A 5 -51.13 -3.53 18.38
N TYR A 6 -50.30 -3.35 19.41
CA TYR A 6 -50.81 -3.48 20.78
C TYR A 6 -49.95 -2.69 21.78
N SER A 7 -50.60 -1.72 22.40
CA SER A 7 -50.17 -1.00 23.60
C SER A 7 -50.52 -1.82 24.85
N ASP A 8 -49.69 -1.81 25.89
CA ASP A 8 -50.18 -2.01 27.25
C ASP A 8 -49.33 -1.29 28.30
N THR A 9 -50.04 -0.71 29.26
CA THR A 9 -49.57 0.24 30.27
C THR A 9 -49.37 -0.41 31.64
N LYS A 10 -48.30 0.04 32.31
CA LYS A 10 -48.11 0.28 33.76
C LYS A 10 -48.13 -0.91 34.73
N GLU A 11 -47.04 -1.06 35.48
CA GLU A 11 -47.13 -1.13 36.95
C GLU A 11 -45.87 -0.60 37.63
N VAL A 12 -46.11 0.15 38.71
CA VAL A 12 -45.14 0.88 39.53
C VAL A 12 -44.80 0.00 40.73
N THR A 13 -43.51 -0.23 41.00
CA THR A 13 -43.05 -0.60 42.35
C THR A 13 -41.87 0.28 42.75
N GLU A 14 -42.01 0.88 43.92
CA GLU A 14 -41.14 1.88 44.51
C GLU A 14 -40.00 1.27 45.34
N LYS A 15 -38.87 2.01 45.36
CA LYS A 15 -37.87 2.17 46.43
C LYS A 15 -36.83 1.05 46.67
N LYS A 16 -35.57 1.39 46.36
CA LYS A 16 -34.56 1.61 47.42
C LYS A 16 -33.45 2.56 46.94
N GLN A 17 -33.33 3.69 47.62
CA GLN A 17 -32.27 4.69 47.46
C GLN A 17 -30.96 4.13 48.04
N VAL A 18 -29.88 4.16 47.26
CA VAL A 18 -28.49 4.11 47.75
C VAL A 18 -27.69 5.16 46.97
N SER A 19 -27.11 6.07 47.73
CA SER A 19 -26.31 7.22 47.33
C SER A 19 -25.04 6.82 46.58
N THR A 20 -24.78 7.47 45.44
CA THR A 20 -23.47 7.42 44.75
C THR A 20 -23.07 8.81 44.27
N ASP A 21 -23.03 9.76 45.19
CA ASP A 21 -22.30 11.01 45.03
C ASP A 21 -20.79 10.74 45.12
N ASP A 22 -20.18 10.25 44.03
CA ASP A 22 -18.71 10.33 43.87
C ASP A 22 -18.16 10.08 42.44
N LYS A 23 -19.01 10.01 41.41
CA LYS A 23 -18.56 9.75 40.01
C LYS A 23 -18.63 10.94 39.05
N THR A 24 -18.90 12.14 39.54
CA THR A 24 -18.98 13.38 38.73
C THR A 24 -17.83 14.36 38.90
N ARG A 25 -16.69 13.95 39.49
CA ARG A 25 -15.47 14.80 39.64
C ARG A 25 -14.25 14.41 38.79
N LYS A 26 -14.39 13.58 37.75
CA LYS A 26 -13.28 13.25 36.82
C LYS A 26 -13.56 13.43 35.32
N ILE A 27 -14.57 14.23 34.97
CA ILE A 27 -14.87 14.57 33.56
C ILE A 27 -14.45 16.02 33.20
N GLN A 28 -14.00 16.84 34.15
CA GLN A 28 -13.73 18.27 33.90
C GLN A 28 -12.26 18.68 33.74
N ASN A 29 -11.29 17.77 33.65
CA ASN A 29 -9.87 18.15 33.50
C ASN A 29 -9.10 17.36 32.41
N LYS A 30 -9.64 17.30 31.19
CA LYS A 30 -8.88 16.94 29.97
C LYS A 30 -9.07 17.94 28.82
N GLY A 31 -9.52 19.16 29.12
CA GLY A 31 -9.77 20.23 28.15
C GLY A 31 -8.64 21.25 27.97
N GLN A 32 -7.47 21.02 28.57
CA GLN A 32 -6.40 22.04 28.63
C GLN A 32 -5.02 21.44 28.34
N GLN A 33 -4.81 20.82 27.18
CA GLN A 33 -3.46 20.50 26.71
C GLN A 33 -3.31 20.30 25.18
N SER A 34 -4.26 20.79 24.36
CA SER A 34 -4.16 20.73 22.89
C SER A 34 -4.08 22.10 22.20
N LYS A 35 -4.00 23.19 22.97
CA LYS A 35 -3.72 24.53 22.44
C LYS A 35 -2.23 24.87 22.58
N LYS A 36 -1.37 24.15 21.85
CA LYS A 36 0.00 24.60 21.56
C LYS A 36 0.32 24.31 20.10
N MET A 37 0.33 25.40 19.33
CA MET A 37 1.10 25.58 18.10
C MET A 37 0.73 24.67 16.92
N LYS A 38 -0.37 25.01 16.23
CA LYS A 38 -0.40 24.84 14.77
C LYS A 38 0.51 25.93 14.17
N GLU A 39 1.81 25.67 14.23
CA GLU A 39 2.79 26.45 13.50
C GLU A 39 2.45 26.33 12.01
N ARG A 40 2.19 27.46 11.35
CA ARG A 40 2.03 27.51 9.90
C ARG A 40 3.35 27.03 9.30
N VAL A 41 3.37 25.81 8.75
CA VAL A 41 4.54 25.27 8.05
C VAL A 41 4.89 26.25 6.92
N ASN A 42 5.98 26.99 7.11
CA ASN A 42 6.51 27.90 6.12
C ASN A 42 6.93 27.05 4.90
N LYS A 43 6.24 27.24 3.76
CA LYS A 43 6.43 26.45 2.54
C LYS A 43 7.85 26.59 1.95
N ASN A 44 8.65 27.54 2.44
CA ASN A 44 9.98 27.85 1.93
C ASN A 44 11.12 27.31 2.81
N LYS A 45 10.82 26.54 3.87
CA LYS A 45 11.89 25.95 4.70
C LYS A 45 12.36 24.64 4.05
N PRO A 46 13.66 24.49 3.74
CA PRO A 46 14.17 23.24 3.17
C PRO A 46 13.86 22.09 4.14
N LEU A 47 13.29 21.03 3.59
CA LEU A 47 12.97 19.82 4.32
C LEU A 47 14.27 19.25 4.89
N LYS A 48 14.32 19.07 6.22
CA LYS A 48 15.49 18.48 6.88
C LYS A 48 15.56 17.00 6.53
N VAL A 49 16.55 16.61 5.75
CA VAL A 49 16.81 15.20 5.45
C VAL A 49 17.19 14.49 6.75
N PRO A 50 16.49 13.40 7.13
CA PRO A 50 16.87 12.64 8.30
C PRO A 50 18.24 12.00 8.08
N ARG A 51 19.20 12.24 8.98
CA ARG A 51 20.55 11.64 8.89
C ARG A 51 20.53 10.12 8.96
N THR A 52 19.54 9.56 9.66
CA THR A 52 19.39 8.12 9.85
C THR A 52 18.04 7.66 9.30
N VAL A 53 18.06 6.57 8.53
CA VAL A 53 16.85 5.95 7.99
C VAL A 53 16.15 5.20 9.13
N PRO A 54 14.88 5.52 9.43
CA PRO A 54 14.11 4.76 10.42
C PRO A 54 14.00 3.29 10.00
N LYS A 55 14.08 2.36 10.96
CA LYS A 55 13.90 0.91 10.73
C LYS A 55 14.83 0.34 9.64
N LYS A 56 16.10 0.78 9.63
CA LYS A 56 17.13 0.41 8.65
C LYS A 56 17.19 -1.10 8.39
N ASP A 57 17.21 -1.93 9.43
CA ASP A 57 17.35 -3.39 9.30
C ASP A 57 16.17 -4.03 8.56
N HIS A 58 14.95 -3.54 8.81
CA HIS A 58 13.76 -4.01 8.10
C HIS A 58 13.78 -3.58 6.62
N CYS A 59 14.20 -2.34 6.33
CA CYS A 59 14.37 -1.87 4.95
C CYS A 59 15.41 -2.72 4.20
N GLN A 60 16.56 -2.99 4.82
CA GLN A 60 17.60 -3.86 4.26
C GLN A 60 17.09 -5.28 4.02
N ARG A 61 16.36 -5.86 4.98
CA ARG A 61 15.75 -7.19 4.84
C ARG A 61 14.78 -7.25 3.68
N VAL A 62 13.92 -6.25 3.52
CA VAL A 62 12.98 -6.16 2.39
C VAL A 62 13.73 -6.12 1.06
N THR A 63 14.75 -5.26 0.94
CA THR A 63 15.58 -5.17 -0.27
C THR A 63 16.29 -6.49 -0.57
N TYR A 64 16.83 -7.15 0.44
CA TYR A 64 17.47 -8.46 0.29
C TYR A 64 16.50 -9.51 -0.24
N LEU A 65 15.31 -9.62 0.37
CA LEU A 65 14.28 -10.57 -0.06
C LEU A 65 13.83 -10.32 -1.50
N TYR A 66 13.69 -9.06 -1.90
CA TYR A 66 13.35 -8.69 -3.28
C TYR A 66 14.44 -9.11 -4.27
N LYS A 67 15.72 -8.84 -3.95
CA LYS A 67 16.88 -9.24 -4.77
C LYS A 67 16.98 -10.75 -4.91
N VAL A 68 16.87 -11.48 -3.79
CA VAL A 68 16.93 -12.95 -3.80
C VAL A 68 15.76 -13.53 -4.60
N GLY A 69 14.53 -13.05 -4.40
CA GLY A 69 13.37 -13.50 -5.16
C GLY A 69 13.56 -13.31 -6.67
N SER A 70 14.07 -12.14 -7.08
CA SER A 70 14.34 -11.83 -8.48
C SER A 70 15.44 -12.72 -9.07
N LEU A 71 16.56 -12.91 -8.35
CA LEU A 71 17.66 -13.77 -8.76
C LEU A 71 17.22 -15.23 -8.93
N MET A 72 16.41 -15.75 -8.00
CA MET A 72 15.90 -17.11 -8.06
C MET A 72 15.02 -17.32 -9.29
N LEU A 73 14.20 -16.32 -9.65
CA LEU A 73 13.43 -16.38 -10.88
C LEU A 73 14.34 -16.36 -12.12
N SER A 74 15.33 -15.46 -12.19
CA SER A 74 16.27 -15.39 -13.32
C SER A 74 17.02 -16.70 -13.52
N LYS A 75 17.55 -17.30 -12.44
CA LYS A 75 18.26 -18.59 -12.49
C LYS A 75 17.37 -19.74 -12.95
N GLN A 76 16.10 -19.70 -12.56
CA GLN A 76 15.12 -20.68 -12.98
C GLN A 76 14.73 -20.54 -14.46
N LEU A 77 14.64 -19.30 -14.96
CA LEU A 77 14.40 -19.02 -16.37
C LEU A 77 15.56 -19.49 -17.25
N GLU A 78 16.80 -19.28 -16.82
CA GLU A 78 17.98 -19.82 -17.50
C GLU A 78 17.93 -21.36 -17.63
N LYS A 79 17.42 -22.06 -16.61
CA LYS A 79 17.45 -23.53 -16.55
C LYS A 79 16.31 -24.21 -17.32
N TYR A 80 15.09 -23.66 -17.29
CA TYR A 80 13.89 -24.32 -17.82
C TYR A 80 13.28 -23.63 -19.06
N GLY A 81 13.87 -22.54 -19.53
CA GLY A 81 13.32 -21.71 -20.62
C GLY A 81 12.06 -20.96 -20.22
N SER A 82 11.55 -20.08 -21.11
CA SER A 82 10.36 -19.24 -20.85
C SER A 82 9.07 -20.04 -20.68
N GLU A 83 8.89 -21.06 -21.53
CA GLU A 83 7.62 -21.80 -21.70
C GLU A 83 7.23 -22.58 -20.43
N THR A 84 8.20 -23.30 -19.84
CA THR A 84 7.97 -24.21 -18.69
C THR A 84 8.05 -23.47 -17.36
N ALA A 85 8.71 -22.31 -17.31
CA ALA A 85 8.87 -21.51 -16.10
C ALA A 85 7.54 -20.99 -15.53
N SER A 86 6.53 -20.77 -16.36
CA SER A 86 5.26 -20.15 -15.98
C SER A 86 4.40 -20.99 -15.01
N LYS A 87 4.45 -22.33 -15.11
CA LYS A 87 3.55 -23.24 -14.36
C LYS A 87 4.13 -23.81 -13.07
N SER A 88 5.38 -24.28 -13.07
CA SER A 88 5.94 -25.06 -11.95
C SER A 88 7.11 -24.42 -11.23
N VAL A 89 7.77 -23.44 -11.84
CA VAL A 89 9.16 -23.12 -11.46
C VAL A 89 9.24 -22.01 -10.40
N ASP A 90 8.36 -21.02 -10.43
CA ASP A 90 8.36 -19.83 -9.55
C ASP A 90 7.80 -20.06 -8.11
N THR A 91 7.90 -21.26 -7.53
CA THR A 91 7.39 -21.49 -6.15
C THR A 91 8.27 -20.79 -5.11
N LEU A 92 9.59 -20.89 -5.26
CA LEU A 92 10.57 -20.33 -4.32
C LEU A 92 10.61 -18.80 -4.35
N SER A 93 10.69 -18.22 -5.55
CA SER A 93 10.70 -16.75 -5.73
C SER A 93 9.44 -16.11 -5.11
N ARG A 94 8.25 -16.68 -5.36
CA ARG A 94 7.00 -16.26 -4.70
C ARG A 94 7.07 -16.31 -3.18
N LYS A 95 7.72 -17.30 -2.58
CA LYS A 95 7.84 -17.37 -1.12
C LYS A 95 8.68 -16.20 -0.60
N TYR A 96 9.78 -15.84 -1.25
CA TYR A 96 10.57 -14.66 -0.89
C TYR A 96 9.77 -13.36 -0.98
N PHE A 97 9.01 -13.16 -2.05
CA PHE A 97 8.16 -11.98 -2.19
C PHE A 97 6.99 -11.94 -1.20
N ASN A 98 6.39 -13.10 -0.88
CA ASN A 98 5.42 -13.20 0.21
C ASN A 98 6.03 -12.79 1.56
N HIS A 99 7.24 -13.26 1.86
CA HIS A 99 7.96 -12.84 3.07
C HIS A 99 8.30 -11.35 3.06
N MET A 100 8.69 -10.80 1.92
CA MET A 100 8.92 -9.36 1.75
C MET A 100 7.65 -8.56 2.10
N ASP A 101 6.48 -8.96 1.59
CA ASP A 101 5.20 -8.33 1.89
C ASP A 101 4.82 -8.46 3.37
N LEU A 102 5.02 -9.63 3.97
CA LEU A 102 4.74 -9.87 5.40
C LEU A 102 5.62 -9.01 6.30
N VAL A 103 6.93 -8.95 6.02
CA VAL A 103 7.87 -8.09 6.76
C VAL A 103 7.49 -6.63 6.59
N SER A 104 7.14 -6.19 5.38
CA SER A 104 6.73 -4.82 5.09
C SER A 104 5.47 -4.41 5.86
N LYS A 105 4.46 -5.29 5.90
CA LYS A 105 3.23 -5.08 6.68
C LYS A 105 3.51 -5.05 8.18
N LYS A 106 4.30 -5.99 8.69
CA LYS A 106 4.63 -6.09 10.12
C LYS A 106 5.44 -4.90 10.62
N ALA A 107 6.43 -4.46 9.84
CA ALA A 107 7.27 -3.31 10.16
C ALA A 107 6.63 -1.96 9.77
N VAL A 108 5.44 -1.96 9.16
CA VAL A 108 4.73 -0.77 8.67
C VAL A 108 5.65 0.08 7.77
N LEU A 109 6.29 -0.58 6.80
CA LEU A 109 7.18 0.06 5.83
C LEU A 109 6.41 0.46 4.57
N LYS A 110 6.77 1.63 4.02
CA LYS A 110 6.27 2.08 2.72
C LYS A 110 7.24 1.59 1.64
N LEU A 111 6.79 0.65 0.82
CA LEU A 111 7.56 0.18 -0.34
C LEU A 111 7.50 1.19 -1.50
N HIS A 112 8.60 1.29 -2.23
CA HIS A 112 8.69 2.05 -3.47
C HIS A 112 7.62 1.58 -4.47
N PRO A 113 6.94 2.48 -5.20
CA PRO A 113 5.96 2.10 -6.21
C PRO A 113 6.51 1.12 -7.25
N ASP A 114 7.77 1.22 -7.66
CA ASP A 114 8.34 0.31 -8.68
C ASP A 114 8.37 -1.14 -8.24
N MET A 115 8.86 -1.39 -7.00
CA MET A 115 8.83 -2.72 -6.41
C MET A 115 7.39 -3.24 -6.31
N LYS A 116 6.44 -2.38 -5.92
CA LYS A 116 5.02 -2.77 -5.84
C LYS A 116 4.41 -3.00 -7.21
N ARG A 117 4.86 -2.31 -8.26
CA ARG A 117 4.36 -2.44 -9.64
C ARG A 117 4.81 -3.76 -10.25
N THR A 118 6.02 -4.22 -9.95
CA THR A 118 6.56 -5.48 -10.46
C THR A 118 5.95 -6.72 -9.80
N LEU A 119 5.26 -6.63 -8.65
CA LEU A 119 4.76 -7.82 -7.90
C LEU A 119 3.24 -7.99 -7.94
N CYS A 120 2.73 -9.19 -8.22
CA CYS A 120 1.29 -9.45 -8.19
C CYS A 120 0.69 -9.20 -6.80
N LYS A 121 -0.44 -8.47 -6.76
CA LYS A 121 -1.15 -8.11 -5.51
C LYS A 121 -1.77 -9.29 -4.74
N GLN A 122 -1.96 -10.44 -5.39
CA GLN A 122 -2.61 -11.62 -4.80
C GLN A 122 -1.59 -12.72 -4.49
N CYS A 123 -0.86 -13.19 -5.50
CA CYS A 123 0.02 -14.36 -5.37
C CYS A 123 1.49 -14.01 -5.10
N SER A 124 1.82 -12.71 -5.00
CA SER A 124 3.17 -12.16 -4.80
C SER A 124 4.21 -12.65 -5.81
N ARG A 125 3.76 -12.94 -7.04
CA ARG A 125 4.61 -13.34 -8.16
C ARG A 125 5.25 -12.11 -8.82
N LEU A 126 6.53 -12.21 -9.18
CA LEU A 126 7.18 -11.18 -9.99
C LEU A 126 6.61 -11.20 -11.42
N LEU A 127 6.13 -10.05 -11.87
CA LEU A 127 5.53 -9.82 -13.18
C LEU A 127 6.65 -9.49 -14.16
N VAL A 128 7.02 -10.48 -14.96
CA VAL A 128 7.97 -10.40 -16.05
C VAL A 128 7.17 -10.60 -17.33
N GLU A 129 7.28 -9.65 -18.25
CA GLU A 129 6.55 -9.66 -19.51
C GLU A 129 6.96 -10.86 -20.35
N GLY A 130 5.98 -11.52 -20.98
CA GLY A 130 6.22 -12.70 -21.82
C GLY A 130 6.49 -14.00 -21.06
N VAL A 131 6.68 -13.95 -19.73
CA VAL A 131 6.98 -15.12 -18.90
C VAL A 131 5.88 -15.39 -17.88
N THR A 132 5.68 -14.47 -16.95
CA THR A 132 4.75 -14.63 -15.81
C THR A 132 3.53 -13.72 -15.91
N CYS A 133 3.61 -12.71 -16.78
CA CYS A 133 2.59 -11.71 -17.01
C CYS A 133 2.39 -11.47 -18.52
N SER A 134 1.14 -11.26 -18.93
CA SER A 134 0.80 -10.71 -20.23
C SER A 134 0.52 -9.21 -20.08
N THR A 135 1.20 -8.39 -20.87
CA THR A 135 1.01 -6.94 -20.95
C THR A 135 0.14 -6.62 -22.16
N ARG A 136 -0.93 -5.85 -21.99
CA ARG A 136 -1.83 -5.41 -23.07
C ARG A 136 -2.28 -3.98 -22.83
N VAL A 137 -2.38 -3.18 -23.89
CA VAL A 137 -3.08 -1.88 -23.82
C VAL A 137 -4.54 -2.12 -24.18
N VAL A 138 -5.44 -1.77 -23.25
CA VAL A 138 -6.88 -1.98 -23.39
C VAL A 138 -7.57 -0.62 -23.36
N ASN A 139 -8.35 -0.33 -24.39
CA ASN A 139 -9.24 0.83 -24.44
C ASN A 139 -10.69 0.35 -24.38
N LYS A 140 -11.37 0.63 -23.26
CA LYS A 140 -12.77 0.25 -23.05
C LYS A 140 -13.78 1.32 -23.49
N SER A 141 -13.31 2.45 -24.00
CA SER A 141 -14.19 3.54 -24.41
C SER A 141 -14.90 3.21 -25.72
N LYS A 142 -16.17 3.61 -25.85
CA LYS A 142 -16.97 3.40 -27.07
C LYS A 142 -16.34 4.05 -28.31
N LYS A 143 -15.72 5.20 -28.12
CA LYS A 143 -15.10 6.01 -29.18
C LYS A 143 -13.60 5.75 -29.37
N ARG A 144 -13.03 4.78 -28.64
CA ARG A 144 -11.58 4.44 -28.64
C ARG A 144 -10.68 5.68 -28.59
N LEU A 145 -10.99 6.58 -27.65
CA LEU A 145 -10.26 7.83 -27.49
C LEU A 145 -8.88 7.54 -26.88
N PRO A 146 -7.80 8.19 -27.33
CA PRO A 146 -6.43 7.90 -26.88
C PRO A 146 -6.26 8.12 -25.38
N HIS A 147 -6.97 9.10 -24.79
CA HIS A 147 -6.89 9.35 -23.35
C HIS A 147 -7.52 8.25 -22.46
N CYS A 148 -8.23 7.30 -23.07
CA CYS A 148 -8.84 6.17 -22.38
C CYS A 148 -7.98 4.89 -22.43
N ASP A 149 -6.73 4.99 -22.90
CA ASP A 149 -5.83 3.84 -22.96
C ASP A 149 -5.33 3.44 -21.56
N VAL A 150 -5.48 2.16 -21.24
CA VAL A 150 -5.09 1.58 -19.96
C VAL A 150 -4.15 0.41 -20.20
N LEU A 151 -2.96 0.45 -19.62
CA LEU A 151 -2.02 -0.65 -19.61
C LEU A 151 -2.46 -1.69 -18.58
N GLU A 152 -2.84 -2.88 -19.05
CA GLU A 152 -3.26 -4.02 -18.24
C GLU A 152 -2.16 -5.08 -18.21
N LEU A 153 -1.61 -5.31 -17.01
CA LEU A 153 -0.67 -6.38 -16.69
C LEU A 153 -1.42 -7.51 -16.01
N THR A 154 -1.67 -8.60 -16.74
CA THR A 154 -2.40 -9.77 -16.26
C THR A 154 -1.44 -10.88 -15.86
N CYS A 155 -1.42 -11.19 -14.57
CA CYS A 155 -0.67 -12.30 -14.02
C CYS A 155 -1.28 -13.65 -14.46
N THR A 156 -0.46 -14.69 -14.53
CA THR A 156 -0.86 -16.10 -14.70
C THR A 156 -1.91 -16.59 -13.69
N CYS A 157 -2.09 -15.94 -12.54
CA CYS A 157 -3.17 -16.24 -11.60
C CYS A 157 -4.52 -15.57 -11.93
N GLY A 158 -4.62 -14.86 -13.06
CA GLY A 158 -5.81 -14.12 -13.50
C GLY A 158 -5.96 -12.72 -12.88
N THR A 159 -5.09 -12.34 -11.95
CA THR A 159 -5.14 -11.01 -11.34
C THR A 159 -4.49 -9.97 -12.25
N ALA A 160 -5.25 -8.94 -12.60
CA ALA A 160 -4.77 -7.82 -13.42
C ALA A 160 -4.42 -6.58 -12.58
N LYS A 161 -3.36 -5.89 -13.01
CA LYS A 161 -3.03 -4.52 -12.63
C LYS A 161 -3.26 -3.59 -13.81
N ARG A 162 -3.84 -2.43 -13.53
CA ARG A 162 -4.22 -1.45 -14.55
C ARG A 162 -3.53 -0.13 -14.27
N PHE A 163 -2.90 0.44 -15.29
CA PHE A 163 -2.25 1.75 -15.23
C PHE A 163 -2.86 2.64 -16.32
N PRO A 164 -3.49 3.77 -15.96
CA PRO A 164 -4.03 4.71 -16.93
C PRO A 164 -2.86 5.45 -17.60
N VAL A 165 -2.47 5.01 -18.79
CA VAL A 165 -1.36 5.60 -19.54
C VAL A 165 -1.84 6.68 -20.51
N GLY A 166 -3.09 6.60 -20.96
CA GLY A 166 -3.66 7.57 -21.89
C GLY A 166 -4.06 8.90 -21.23
N MET A 167 -4.41 8.90 -19.94
CA MET A 167 -4.98 10.09 -19.29
C MET A 167 -4.03 11.28 -19.32
N ASP A 168 -2.80 11.09 -18.84
CA ASP A 168 -1.78 12.12 -18.72
C ASP A 168 -0.43 11.51 -19.13
N PRO A 169 0.10 11.81 -20.33
CA PRO A 169 1.37 11.24 -20.79
C PRO A 169 2.59 11.77 -20.02
N GLU A 170 2.47 12.95 -19.40
CA GLU A 170 3.51 13.58 -18.58
C GLU A 170 3.39 13.22 -17.08
N TYR A 171 2.52 12.27 -16.72
CA TYR A 171 2.32 11.90 -15.33
C TYR A 171 3.56 11.24 -14.72
N THR A 172 4.08 11.86 -13.65
CA THR A 172 5.17 11.31 -12.84
C THR A 172 4.71 10.96 -11.43
N LEU A 173 5.32 9.92 -10.85
CA LEU A 173 5.03 9.48 -9.49
C LEU A 173 5.60 10.47 -8.49
N PHE A 174 4.97 10.59 -7.32
CA PHE A 174 5.49 11.44 -6.25
C PHE A 174 6.95 11.15 -5.90
N SER A 175 7.37 9.87 -5.96
CA SER A 175 8.75 9.46 -5.68
C SER A 175 9.75 9.83 -6.78
N GLU A 176 9.29 10.14 -7.98
CA GLU A 176 10.14 10.44 -9.16
C GLU A 176 10.19 11.94 -9.46
N LYS A 177 9.39 12.76 -8.78
CA LYS A 177 9.41 14.20 -8.97
C LYS A 177 10.73 14.80 -8.47
N ASP A 178 11.37 15.64 -9.29
CA ASP A 178 12.62 16.34 -8.95
C ASP A 178 12.51 17.12 -7.63
N THR A 179 11.34 17.70 -7.35
CA THR A 179 11.06 18.40 -6.09
C THR A 179 11.18 17.55 -4.82
N VAL A 180 11.13 16.22 -4.96
CA VAL A 180 11.12 15.24 -3.85
C VAL A 180 12.41 14.44 -3.79
N LEU A 181 13.07 14.24 -4.93
CA LEU A 181 14.37 13.57 -5.00
C LEU A 181 15.44 14.51 -4.44
N TYR A 182 16.08 14.09 -3.36
CA TYR A 182 17.32 14.73 -2.91
C TYR A 182 18.44 14.10 -3.71
N GLU A 183 18.90 14.80 -4.74
CA GLU A 183 20.15 14.41 -5.38
C GLU A 183 21.27 14.50 -4.33
N MET A 184 22.02 13.41 -4.18
CA MET A 184 23.09 13.30 -3.17
C MET A 184 24.37 14.04 -3.59
N GLU A 185 24.25 15.03 -4.47
CA GLU A 185 25.37 15.78 -5.06
C GLU A 185 26.21 16.49 -3.98
N ASP A 186 25.66 16.73 -2.80
CA ASP A 186 26.35 17.41 -1.70
C ASP A 186 27.23 16.50 -0.80
N ARG A 187 27.46 15.21 -1.15
CA ARG A 187 28.38 14.33 -0.38
C ARG A 187 29.86 14.45 -0.76
N ALA A 188 30.20 15.33 -1.70
CA ALA A 188 31.58 15.52 -2.20
C ALA A 188 32.23 16.85 -1.76
N ARG A 189 31.85 17.42 -0.60
CA ARG A 189 32.58 18.53 0.03
C ARG A 189 32.95 18.21 1.48
#